data_AF-A0A0R3T4G8-F1
#
_entry.id   AF-A0A0R3T4G8-F1
#
_cell.length_a   1.000
_cell.length_b   1.000
_cell.length_c   1.000
_cell.angle_alpha   90.00
_cell.angle_beta   90.00
_cell.angle_gamma   90.00
#
_symmetry.space_group_name_H-M   'P 1'
#
loop_
_entity.id
_entity.type
_entity.pdbx_description
1 polymer ?
#
loop_
_entity_poly.entity_id
_entity_poly.type
_entity_poly.pdbx_seq_one_letter_code
_entity_poly.pdbx_strand_id
1 'polypeptide(L)'
;MGKNLCLYLSVGVFVFLLINLTTVSSQGTSRFESFKACVKKCSEIGGECNDQVKDKWMEFLKNKKDIARHLRKCCLRNENRPDASAENSFATCVRIRCGAALWGCQMIKKHSGFLSKDEQEHLKGGDH
;
A
#
# COMPACT_ATOMS: atom_id res chain seq x y z
N MET A 1 2.15 2.15 61.22
CA MET A 1 2.50 3.08 60.12
C MET A 1 2.89 2.39 58.79
N GLY A 2 3.17 1.08 58.74
CA GLY A 2 3.64 0.41 57.50
C GLY A 2 2.59 0.04 56.44
N LYS A 3 1.29 -0.04 56.78
CA LYS A 3 0.23 -0.45 55.84
C LYS A 3 -0.03 0.59 54.75
N ASN A 4 0.00 1.88 55.11
CA ASN A 4 -0.23 2.97 54.17
C ASN A 4 0.92 3.09 53.16
N LEU A 5 2.17 2.92 53.61
CA LEU A 5 3.37 3.00 52.75
C LEU A 5 3.40 1.90 51.68
N CYS A 6 2.95 0.68 52.03
CA CYS A 6 2.86 -0.44 51.09
C CYS A 6 1.75 -0.24 50.03
N LEU A 7 0.64 0.39 50.43
CA LEU A 7 -0.45 0.77 49.53
C LEU A 7 -0.03 1.89 48.57
N TYR A 8 0.73 2.89 49.03
CA TYR A 8 1.27 3.94 48.16
C TYR A 8 2.28 3.40 47.14
N LEU A 9 3.12 2.44 47.53
CA LEU A 9 4.05 1.77 46.60
C LEU A 9 3.31 0.92 45.56
N SER A 10 2.26 0.19 45.94
CA SER A 10 1.49 -0.61 44.96
C SER A 10 0.70 0.28 44.01
N VAL A 11 0.02 1.33 44.51
CA VAL A 11 -0.73 2.28 43.67
C VAL A 11 0.21 3.04 42.74
N GLY A 12 1.40 3.46 43.21
CA GLY A 12 2.40 4.13 42.38
C GLY A 12 2.90 3.25 41.23
N VAL A 13 3.19 1.96 41.49
CA VAL A 13 3.61 1.00 40.47
C VAL A 13 2.49 0.72 39.46
N PHE A 14 1.24 0.56 39.93
CA PHE A 14 0.09 0.38 39.04
C PHE A 14 -0.16 1.59 38.15
N VAL A 15 -0.07 2.81 38.70
CA VAL A 15 -0.22 4.06 37.92
C VAL A 15 0.91 4.19 36.90
N PHE A 16 2.16 3.88 37.27
CA PHE A 16 3.29 3.93 36.36
C PHE A 16 3.16 2.90 35.21
N LEU A 17 2.68 1.69 35.50
CA LEU A 17 2.41 0.67 34.49
C LEU A 17 1.28 1.10 33.52
N LEU A 18 0.21 1.70 34.02
CA LEU A 18 -0.90 2.19 33.19
C LEU A 18 -0.48 3.37 32.28
N ILE A 19 0.35 4.28 32.77
CA ILE A 19 0.89 5.40 31.97
C ILE A 19 1.76 4.85 30.83
N ASN A 20 2.65 3.89 31.10
CA ASN A 20 3.49 3.30 30.06
C ASN A 20 2.70 2.49 29.03
N LEU A 21 1.62 1.82 29.42
CA LEU A 21 0.79 1.06 28.49
C LEU A 21 0.01 1.97 27.53
N THR A 22 -0.49 3.11 28.03
CA THR A 22 -1.25 4.09 27.23
C THR A 22 -0.36 4.88 26.28
N THR A 23 0.86 5.24 26.69
CA THR A 23 1.82 5.96 25.83
C THR A 23 2.32 5.10 24.66
N VAL A 24 2.65 3.82 24.90
CA VAL A 24 3.07 2.88 23.85
C VAL A 24 1.94 2.65 22.83
N SER A 25 0.70 2.53 23.30
CA SER A 25 -0.48 2.34 22.45
C SER A 25 -0.72 3.54 21.52
N SER A 26 -0.61 4.76 22.04
CA SER A 26 -0.77 6.01 21.27
C SER A 26 0.36 6.24 20.26
N GLN A 27 1.59 5.87 20.61
CA GLN A 27 2.73 5.98 19.69
C GLN A 27 2.62 4.99 18.51
N GLY A 28 2.07 3.79 18.75
CA GLY A 28 1.77 2.81 17.72
C GLY A 28 0.75 3.29 16.69
N THR A 29 -0.34 3.93 17.14
CA THR A 29 -1.37 4.46 16.23
C THR A 29 -0.83 5.62 15.38
N SER A 30 -0.11 6.57 15.99
CA SER A 30 0.50 7.70 15.27
C SER A 30 1.51 7.26 14.19
N ARG A 31 2.37 6.28 14.51
CA ARG A 31 3.34 5.73 13.55
C ARG A 31 2.65 5.03 12.39
N PHE A 32 1.60 4.27 12.67
CA PHE A 32 0.85 3.55 11.64
C PHE A 32 0.10 4.50 10.70
N GLU A 33 -0.52 5.56 11.22
CA GLU A 33 -1.17 6.57 10.39
C GLU A 33 -0.17 7.35 9.53
N SER A 34 1.01 7.66 10.07
CA SER A 34 2.10 8.26 9.30
C SER A 34 2.58 7.35 8.17
N PHE A 35 2.69 6.05 8.43
CA PHE A 35 3.03 5.05 7.43
C PHE A 35 1.97 4.98 6.33
N LYS A 36 0.67 4.91 6.67
CA LYS A 36 -0.43 4.93 5.70
C LYS A 36 -0.39 6.18 4.83
N ALA A 37 -0.19 7.35 5.42
CA ALA A 37 -0.12 8.60 4.70
C ALA A 37 1.06 8.60 3.70
N CYS A 38 2.21 8.06 4.10
CA CYS A 38 3.36 7.90 3.23
C CYS A 38 3.06 6.97 2.04
N VAL A 39 2.51 5.78 2.31
CA VAL A 39 2.15 4.82 1.26
C VAL A 39 1.10 5.41 0.31
N LYS A 40 0.12 6.14 0.84
CA LYS A 40 -0.89 6.85 0.03
C LYS A 40 -0.24 7.84 -0.93
N LYS A 41 0.69 8.67 -0.46
CA LYS A 41 1.43 9.61 -1.31
C LYS A 41 2.25 8.88 -2.39
N CYS A 42 2.87 7.74 -2.06
CA CYS A 42 3.55 6.92 -3.05
C CYS A 42 2.58 6.29 -4.08
N SER A 43 1.35 5.95 -3.67
CA SER A 43 0.34 5.39 -4.56
C SER A 43 -0.12 6.39 -5.64
N GLU A 44 -0.01 7.70 -5.39
CA GLU A 44 -0.29 8.75 -6.37
C GLU A 44 0.68 8.68 -7.56
N ILE A 45 1.98 8.48 -7.31
CA ILE A 45 3.01 8.24 -8.35
C ILE A 45 2.66 6.99 -9.17
N GLY A 46 2.20 5.94 -8.49
CA GLY A 46 1.71 4.73 -9.15
C GLY A 46 0.50 5.02 -10.05
N GLY A 47 -0.45 5.82 -9.56
CA GLY A 47 -1.64 6.25 -10.30
C GLY A 47 -1.29 7.02 -11.58
N GLU A 48 -0.46 8.06 -11.46
CA GLU A 48 -0.01 8.87 -12.60
C GLU A 48 0.68 8.01 -13.67
N CYS A 49 1.49 7.04 -13.26
CA CYS A 49 2.11 6.10 -14.20
C CYS A 49 1.08 5.19 -14.86
N ASN A 50 0.10 4.68 -14.10
CA ASN A 50 -0.95 3.79 -14.60
C ASN A 50 -1.88 4.49 -15.62
N ASP A 51 -2.11 5.80 -15.48
CA ASP A 51 -2.97 6.58 -16.37
C ASP A 51 -2.46 6.62 -17.82
N GLN A 52 -1.18 6.34 -18.05
CA GLN A 52 -0.58 6.28 -19.39
C GLN A 52 -1.14 5.13 -20.25
N VAL A 53 -1.80 4.14 -19.65
CA VAL A 53 -2.47 3.05 -20.37
C VAL A 53 -3.99 3.09 -20.21
N LYS A 54 -4.58 4.19 -19.71
CA LYS A 54 -6.02 4.31 -19.47
C LYS A 54 -6.87 3.92 -20.69
N ASP A 55 -6.47 4.35 -21.88
CA ASP A 55 -7.23 4.13 -23.12
C ASP A 55 -7.15 2.66 -23.58
N LYS A 56 -6.08 1.95 -23.23
CA LYS A 56 -5.91 0.53 -23.57
C LYS A 56 -6.87 -0.38 -22.81
N TRP A 57 -7.41 0.08 -21.68
CA TRP A 57 -8.34 -0.72 -20.86
C TRP A 57 -9.69 -0.97 -21.54
N MET A 58 -10.07 -0.14 -22.52
CA MET A 58 -11.32 -0.30 -23.29
C MET A 58 -11.31 -1.56 -24.16
N GLU A 59 -10.13 -2.01 -24.58
CA GLU A 59 -9.91 -3.26 -25.31
C GLU A 59 -8.95 -4.13 -24.46
N PHE A 60 -9.34 -4.41 -23.22
CA PHE A 60 -8.49 -5.05 -22.23
C PHE A 60 -7.95 -6.40 -22.72
N LEU A 61 -8.78 -7.24 -23.35
CA LEU A 61 -8.36 -8.58 -23.73
C LEU A 61 -7.26 -8.55 -24.78
N LYS A 62 -7.42 -7.65 -25.77
CA LYS A 62 -6.44 -7.40 -26.81
C LYS A 62 -5.15 -6.77 -26.25
N ASN A 63 -5.27 -5.85 -25.30
CA ASN A 63 -4.14 -5.09 -24.75
C ASN A 63 -3.57 -5.66 -23.44
N LYS A 64 -4.08 -6.81 -22.95
CA LYS A 64 -3.75 -7.36 -21.62
C LYS A 64 -2.25 -7.45 -21.37
N LYS A 65 -1.47 -7.88 -22.36
CA LYS A 65 -0.01 -8.02 -22.24
C LYS A 65 0.69 -6.67 -22.08
N ASP A 66 0.26 -5.66 -22.83
CA ASP A 66 0.82 -4.30 -22.78
C ASP A 66 0.48 -3.63 -21.45
N ILE A 67 -0.80 -3.72 -21.04
CA ILE A 67 -1.29 -3.22 -19.76
C ILE A 67 -0.50 -3.87 -18.62
N ALA A 68 -0.37 -5.19 -18.62
CA ALA A 68 0.39 -5.92 -17.60
C ALA A 68 1.87 -5.49 -17.56
N ARG A 69 2.51 -5.33 -18.72
CA ARG A 69 3.91 -4.89 -18.81
C ARG A 69 4.08 -3.48 -18.24
N HIS A 70 3.20 -2.56 -18.62
CA HIS A 70 3.27 -1.17 -18.20
C HIS A 70 3.08 -1.04 -16.68
N LEU A 71 2.05 -1.66 -16.13
CA LEU A 71 1.74 -1.54 -14.71
C LEU A 71 2.79 -2.26 -13.84
N ARG A 72 3.40 -3.35 -14.31
CA ARG A 72 4.58 -3.94 -13.65
C ARG A 72 5.73 -2.94 -13.57
N LYS A 73 5.99 -2.18 -14.63
CA LYS A 73 6.99 -1.11 -14.63
C LYS A 73 6.62 -0.01 -13.63
N CYS A 74 5.37 0.46 -13.63
CA CYS A 74 4.90 1.45 -12.65
C CYS A 74 5.04 0.97 -11.20
N CYS A 75 4.86 -0.33 -10.97
CA CYS A 75 4.95 -0.90 -9.64
C CYS A 75 6.39 -1.14 -9.15
N LEU A 76 7.21 -1.85 -9.94
CA LEU A 76 8.45 -2.46 -9.47
C LEU A 76 9.70 -1.94 -10.17
N ARG A 77 9.61 -0.98 -11.11
CA ARG A 77 10.81 -0.52 -11.83
C ARG A 77 11.91 -0.08 -10.86
N ASN A 78 13.07 -0.73 -10.99
CA ASN A 78 14.29 -0.45 -10.24
C ASN A 78 14.16 -0.61 -8.71
N GLU A 79 13.15 -1.34 -8.23
CA GLU A 79 12.92 -1.63 -6.81
C GLU A 79 14.16 -2.20 -6.10
N ASN A 80 14.90 -3.08 -6.77
CA ASN A 80 16.10 -3.75 -6.25
C ASN A 80 17.42 -3.01 -6.53
N ARG A 81 17.36 -1.86 -7.23
CA ARG A 81 18.58 -1.10 -7.58
C ARG A 81 18.99 -0.21 -6.40
N PRO A 82 20.27 -0.22 -5.99
CA PRO A 82 20.75 0.57 -4.85
C PRO A 82 20.70 2.08 -5.12
N ASP A 83 20.86 2.48 -6.38
CA ASP A 83 20.86 3.85 -6.90
C ASP A 83 19.48 4.32 -7.40
N ALA A 84 18.42 3.56 -7.11
CA ALA A 84 17.07 3.95 -7.53
C ALA A 84 16.62 5.26 -6.87
N SER A 85 15.99 6.16 -7.64
CA SER A 85 15.26 7.29 -7.08
C SER A 85 13.84 6.88 -6.66
N ALA A 86 13.24 7.66 -5.76
CA ALA A 86 11.89 7.39 -5.27
C ALA A 86 10.82 7.50 -6.37
N GLU A 87 11.10 8.21 -7.45
CA GLU A 87 10.19 8.50 -8.57
C GLU A 87 10.18 7.39 -9.63
N ASN A 88 11.06 6.38 -9.52
CA ASN A 88 11.16 5.31 -10.52
C ASN A 88 9.92 4.41 -10.58
N SER A 89 9.34 4.09 -9.42
CA SER A 89 8.16 3.24 -9.27
C SER A 89 7.50 3.40 -7.89
N PHE A 90 6.31 2.82 -7.74
CA PHE A 90 5.64 2.75 -6.45
C PHE A 90 6.52 2.07 -5.38
N ALA A 91 7.16 0.94 -5.71
CA ALA A 91 8.01 0.20 -4.79
C ALA A 91 9.26 0.98 -4.36
N THR A 92 9.90 1.73 -5.28
CA THR A 92 11.05 2.57 -4.90
C THR A 92 10.62 3.71 -3.99
N CYS A 93 9.45 4.32 -4.23
CA CYS A 93 8.91 5.35 -3.35
C CYS A 93 8.67 4.81 -1.94
N VAL A 94 7.98 3.67 -1.82
CA VAL A 94 7.66 3.06 -0.51
C VAL A 94 8.94 2.64 0.21
N ARG A 95 9.93 2.09 -0.50
CA ARG A 95 11.23 1.70 0.06
C ARG A 95 12.00 2.91 0.60
N ILE A 96 12.15 3.95 -0.21
CA ILE A 96 13.01 5.09 0.10
C ILE A 96 12.33 6.06 1.09
N ARG A 97 11.04 6.35 0.89
CA ARG A 97 10.32 7.36 1.69
C ARG A 97 9.61 6.77 2.90
N CYS A 98 9.09 5.54 2.80
CA CYS A 98 8.30 4.93 3.86
C CYS A 98 9.06 3.84 4.64
N GLY A 99 10.28 3.49 4.21
CA GLY A 99 11.12 2.49 4.88
C GLY A 99 10.57 1.06 4.81
N ALA A 100 9.76 0.74 3.79
CA ALA A 100 9.15 -0.58 3.64
C ALA A 100 9.40 -1.16 2.24
N ALA A 101 9.63 -2.47 2.17
CA ALA A 101 9.78 -3.19 0.90
C ALA A 101 8.44 -3.78 0.47
N LEU A 102 8.15 -3.69 -0.83
CA LEU A 102 7.01 -4.38 -1.44
C LEU A 102 7.49 -5.68 -2.08
N TRP A 103 6.69 -6.74 -1.96
CA TRP A 103 6.98 -8.06 -2.53
C TRP A 103 6.37 -8.27 -3.92
N GLY A 104 5.54 -7.33 -4.38
CA GLY A 104 4.90 -7.37 -5.68
C GLY A 104 3.71 -6.42 -5.78
N CYS A 105 3.10 -6.34 -6.96
CA CYS A 105 1.81 -5.68 -7.15
C CYS A 105 0.76 -6.66 -7.64
N GLN A 106 -0.39 -6.61 -6.98
CA GLN A 106 -1.61 -7.21 -7.49
C GLN A 106 -2.33 -6.23 -8.39
N MET A 107 -2.79 -6.72 -9.53
CA MET A 107 -3.43 -5.93 -10.56
C MET A 107 -4.91 -6.28 -10.59
N ILE A 108 -5.75 -5.32 -10.26
CA ILE A 108 -7.20 -5.52 -10.17
C ILE A 108 -7.85 -4.59 -11.19
N LYS A 109 -8.45 -5.18 -12.24
CA LYS A 109 -9.36 -4.45 -13.11
C LYS A 109 -10.66 -4.24 -12.34
N LYS A 110 -11.03 -2.98 -12.10
CA LYS A 110 -12.37 -2.65 -11.59
C LYS A 110 -13.26 -2.35 -12.78
N HIS A 111 -14.37 -3.06 -12.88
CA HIS A 111 -15.41 -2.74 -13.86
C HIS A 111 -16.27 -1.58 -13.33
N SER A 112 -16.48 -0.59 -14.18
CA SER A 112 -17.50 0.44 -13.99
C SER A 112 -18.32 0.52 -15.27
N GLY A 113 -19.60 0.16 -15.22
CA GLY A 113 -20.50 0.18 -16.37
C GLY A 113 -20.62 -1.18 -17.10
N PHE A 114 -20.97 -1.13 -18.39
CA PHE A 114 -21.25 -2.30 -19.23
C PHE A 114 -19.96 -2.94 -19.78
N LEU A 115 -20.00 -4.27 -20.03
CA LEU A 115 -18.90 -5.04 -20.64
C LEU A 115 -18.54 -4.46 -22.01
N SER A 116 -17.25 -4.30 -22.29
CA SER A 116 -16.76 -3.85 -23.60
C SER A 116 -17.02 -4.90 -24.68
N LYS A 117 -16.96 -4.49 -25.96
CA LYS A 117 -17.26 -5.39 -27.09
C LYS A 117 -16.34 -6.62 -27.12
N ASP A 118 -15.04 -6.43 -26.84
CA ASP A 118 -14.07 -7.52 -26.77
C ASP A 118 -14.42 -8.51 -25.65
N GLU A 119 -14.90 -8.03 -24.51
CA GLU A 119 -15.35 -8.87 -23.40
C GLU A 119 -16.59 -9.67 -23.75
N GLN A 120 -17.56 -9.05 -24.43
CA GLN A 120 -18.75 -9.74 -24.92
C GLN A 120 -18.40 -10.82 -25.93
N GLU A 121 -17.43 -10.57 -26.81
CA GLU A 121 -16.95 -11.55 -27.80
C GLU A 121 -16.22 -12.72 -27.14
N HIS A 122 -15.36 -12.45 -26.16
CA HIS A 122 -14.65 -13.49 -25.43
C HIS A 122 -15.58 -14.40 -24.62
N LEU A 123 -16.61 -13.83 -23.99
CA LEU A 123 -17.63 -14.62 -23.27
C LEU A 123 -18.48 -15.48 -24.22
N LYS A 124 -18.68 -15.06 -25.46
CA LYS A 124 -19.38 -15.86 -26.50
C LYS A 124 -18.52 -16.99 -27.06
N GLY A 125 -17.19 -16.85 -26.98
CA GLY A 125 -16.23 -17.80 -27.55
C GLY A 125 -16.04 -19.10 -26.75
N GLY A 126 -16.52 -19.16 -25.50
CA GLY A 126 -16.55 -20.41 -24.72
C GLY A 126 -15.21 -20.89 -24.14
N ASP A 127 -14.11 -20.15 -24.29
CA ASP A 127 -12.83 -20.48 -23.67
C ASP A 127 -12.86 -20.15 -22.16
N HIS A 128 -13.24 -21.14 -21.36
CA HIS A 128 -13.11 -21.17 -19.90
C HIS A 128 -12.07 -22.21 -19.47
#